data_AF-A0A653PWF4-F1
#
_entry.id   AF-A0A653PWF4-F1
#
_cell.length_a   1.000
_cell.length_b   1.000
_cell.length_c   1.000
_cell.angle_alpha   90.00
_cell.angle_beta   90.00
_cell.angle_gamma   90.00
#
_symmetry.space_group_name_H-M   'P 1'
#
loop_
_entity.id
_entity.type
_entity.pdbx_description
1 polymer ?
#
loop_
_entity_poly.entity_id
_entity_poly.type
_entity_poly.pdbx_seq_one_letter_code
_entity_poly.pdbx_strand_id
1 'polypeptide(L)'
;MHREFSTTSRLVTVCPDLPADEARLLRRTVAPFVEPAGDKYFWSSETYIQTDNCGPLIPLISVAPEQYVYAFEWPGDGSHGLRLSLPEETTDHREWFRYFLKRLREVDPVHFPADPDWRTTPEWATNPLLEAVNALAAIEAARETAMTDFDARSTAAEQAIEAEAASAAAGHQRLLTATGTDLEKAVASAFEDLGFTVQEMDETHKDRQGVALEDLRLFNGEPTDWTCLVEVKGWTGGFKSNEVSQVVVRPTTQFVLDEQRVPEKVLLVFNQHRLESPTARPVPAISNPALDLAPLEPFNGAAIDTRDLFRALRDVSSKVVGPDEIRSSIIGTTGLWSWPASPSE
;
A
#
# COMPACT_ATOMS: atom_id res chain seq x y z
N MET A 1 -14.64 31.70 11.30
CA MET A 1 -14.57 33.12 11.70
C MET A 1 -15.95 33.70 11.49
N HIS A 2 -16.54 34.29 12.53
CA HIS A 2 -17.88 34.88 12.48
C HIS A 2 -17.80 36.30 13.07
N ARG A 3 -18.71 37.17 12.63
CA ARG A 3 -18.86 38.54 13.10
C ARG A 3 -19.78 38.52 14.33
N GLU A 4 -19.23 38.33 15.53
CA GLU A 4 -20.01 38.03 16.75
C GLU A 4 -20.12 39.16 17.77
N PHE A 5 -19.20 40.13 17.72
CA PHE A 5 -19.13 41.22 18.70
C PHE A 5 -19.39 42.56 18.04
N SER A 6 -20.19 43.43 18.68
CA SER A 6 -20.46 44.78 18.19
C SER A 6 -19.71 45.86 18.98
N THR A 7 -19.35 46.94 18.30
CA THR A 7 -18.87 48.18 18.92
C THR A 7 -19.57 49.39 18.32
N THR A 8 -19.80 50.43 19.12
CA THR A 8 -20.33 51.73 18.68
C THR A 8 -19.22 52.75 18.37
N SER A 9 -17.96 52.36 18.56
CA SER A 9 -16.81 53.22 18.30
C SER A 9 -16.75 53.69 16.84
N ARG A 10 -16.28 54.93 16.66
CA ARG A 10 -16.04 55.55 15.34
C ARG A 10 -14.56 55.75 15.06
N LEU A 11 -13.69 55.34 15.98
CA LEU A 11 -12.24 55.42 15.76
C LEU A 11 -11.85 54.32 14.76
N VAL A 12 -11.34 54.74 13.60
CA VAL A 12 -10.86 53.84 12.54
C VAL A 12 -9.36 53.99 12.41
N THR A 13 -8.66 52.86 12.44
CA THR A 13 -7.23 52.79 12.14
C THR A 13 -7.05 51.94 10.88
N VAL A 14 -6.55 52.54 9.81
CA VAL A 14 -6.09 51.81 8.63
C VAL A 14 -4.66 51.34 8.90
N CYS A 15 -4.34 50.11 8.52
CA CYS A 15 -3.00 49.55 8.72
C CYS A 15 -1.92 50.47 8.09
N PRO A 16 -0.91 50.89 8.89
CA PRO A 16 0.07 51.87 8.44
C PRO A 16 1.06 51.33 7.40
N ASP A 17 1.24 50.01 7.36
CA ASP A 17 2.19 49.34 6.47
C ASP A 17 1.62 49.08 5.06
N LEU A 18 0.36 49.47 4.82
CA LEU A 18 -0.27 49.30 3.52
C LEU A 18 0.27 50.30 2.48
N PRO A 19 0.51 49.84 1.24
CA PRO A 19 0.69 50.71 0.08
C PRO A 19 -0.35 51.83 -0.02
N ALA A 20 0.07 52.99 -0.51
CA ALA A 20 -0.74 54.21 -0.47
C ALA A 20 -2.04 54.12 -1.29
N ASP A 21 -2.05 53.34 -2.37
CA ASP A 21 -3.21 53.02 -3.19
C ASP A 21 -4.20 52.13 -2.44
N GLU A 22 -3.72 51.12 -1.73
CA GLU A 22 -4.52 50.16 -0.95
C GLU A 22 -5.14 50.85 0.27
N ALA A 23 -4.34 51.65 0.99
CA ALA A 23 -4.83 52.50 2.07
C ALA A 23 -5.89 53.50 1.59
N ARG A 24 -5.78 54.03 0.36
CA ARG A 24 -6.78 54.91 -0.24
C ARG A 24 -8.07 54.16 -0.57
N LEU A 25 -7.97 52.95 -1.12
CA LEU A 25 -9.13 52.09 -1.40
C LEU A 25 -9.91 51.80 -0.12
N LEU A 26 -9.23 51.41 0.96
CA LEU A 26 -9.82 51.17 2.28
C LEU A 26 -10.52 52.41 2.85
N ARG A 27 -9.86 53.58 2.79
CA ARG A 27 -10.45 54.84 3.28
C ARG A 27 -11.69 55.27 2.50
N ARG A 28 -11.79 54.91 1.22
CA ARG A 28 -12.93 55.29 0.37
C ARG A 28 -14.08 54.30 0.46
N THR A 29 -13.79 53.00 0.61
CA THR A 29 -14.78 51.93 0.37
C THR A 29 -15.14 51.12 1.60
N VAL A 30 -14.38 51.23 2.69
CA VAL A 30 -14.62 50.46 3.93
C VAL A 30 -14.73 51.39 5.14
N ALA A 31 -13.79 52.34 5.31
CA ALA A 31 -13.79 53.25 6.45
C ALA A 31 -15.08 54.09 6.63
N PRO A 32 -15.73 54.61 5.55
CA PRO A 32 -16.95 55.42 5.71
C PRO A 32 -18.11 54.64 6.31
N PHE A 33 -18.11 53.31 6.22
CA PHE A 33 -19.15 52.45 6.82
C PHE A 33 -18.91 52.17 8.30
N VAL A 34 -17.76 52.60 8.83
CA VAL A 34 -17.51 52.78 10.26
C VAL A 34 -17.99 54.17 10.74
N GLU A 35 -18.41 55.04 9.83
CA GLU A 35 -18.98 56.38 10.06
C GLU A 35 -20.29 56.40 10.90
N PRO A 36 -21.34 55.67 10.45
CA PRO A 36 -22.68 55.78 10.99
C PRO A 36 -22.82 55.27 12.44
N ALA A 37 -23.82 55.79 13.15
CA ALA A 37 -24.21 55.28 14.46
C ALA A 37 -24.95 53.93 14.29
N GLY A 38 -24.41 52.87 14.88
CA GLY A 38 -24.99 51.52 14.84
C GLY A 38 -24.03 50.46 15.39
N ASP A 39 -24.54 49.26 15.64
CA ASP A 39 -23.74 48.09 16.01
C ASP A 39 -22.86 47.66 14.84
N LYS A 40 -21.54 47.62 15.05
CA LYS A 40 -20.58 47.16 14.04
C LYS A 40 -19.98 45.85 14.45
N TYR A 41 -20.31 44.81 13.71
CA TYR A 41 -19.75 43.51 13.98
C TYR A 41 -18.30 43.45 13.50
N PHE A 42 -17.40 42.91 14.31
CA PHE A 42 -16.01 42.71 13.95
C PHE A 42 -15.65 41.22 13.96
N TRP A 43 -14.59 40.87 13.26
CA TRP A 43 -14.13 39.50 13.17
C TRP A 43 -13.44 39.12 14.47
N SER A 44 -13.96 38.08 15.12
CA SER A 44 -13.32 37.44 16.26
C SER A 44 -13.07 35.98 15.94
N SER A 45 -11.99 35.47 16.50
CA SER A 45 -11.91 34.05 16.84
C SER A 45 -11.57 33.98 18.32
N GLU A 46 -12.05 32.94 19.01
CA GLU A 46 -11.89 32.75 20.46
C GLU A 46 -10.42 32.75 20.95
N THR A 47 -9.45 32.81 20.03
CA THR A 47 -8.00 32.74 20.28
C THR A 47 -7.19 33.99 19.90
N TYR A 48 -7.78 35.05 19.31
CA TYR A 48 -7.00 36.07 18.58
C TYR A 48 -7.41 37.55 18.84
N ILE A 49 -7.74 37.92 20.08
CA ILE A 49 -8.16 39.30 20.43
C ILE A 49 -6.98 40.19 20.91
N GLN A 50 -5.72 39.81 20.68
CA GLN A 50 -4.58 40.70 20.98
C GLN A 50 -3.63 40.82 19.79
N THR A 51 -3.56 42.04 19.26
CA THR A 51 -2.90 42.47 18.01
C THR A 51 -1.37 42.44 18.03
N ASP A 52 -0.74 41.91 19.07
CA ASP A 52 0.73 42.00 19.20
C ASP A 52 1.49 40.71 18.86
N ASN A 53 0.81 39.58 18.59
CA ASN A 53 1.48 38.31 18.22
C ASN A 53 0.58 37.36 17.39
N CYS A 54 -0.16 37.88 16.42
CA CYS A 54 -0.90 37.05 15.49
C CYS A 54 0.04 36.50 14.40
N GLY A 55 0.12 35.17 14.24
CA GLY A 55 0.41 34.59 12.91
C GLY A 55 -0.60 35.11 11.88
N PRO A 56 -0.48 34.76 10.59
CA PRO A 56 -0.42 35.67 9.43
C PRO A 56 -1.72 36.42 9.06
N LEU A 57 -2.68 36.65 9.97
CA LEU A 57 -3.78 37.56 9.74
C LEU A 57 -3.23 39.00 9.74
N ILE A 58 -3.31 39.64 8.58
CA ILE A 58 -2.89 41.03 8.38
C ILE A 58 -4.14 41.91 8.51
N PRO A 59 -4.30 42.65 9.61
CA PRO A 59 -5.42 43.56 9.75
C PRO A 59 -5.29 44.68 8.71
N LEU A 60 -6.37 44.94 7.97
CA LEU A 60 -6.43 46.03 6.99
C LEU A 60 -7.07 47.28 7.62
N ILE A 61 -8.14 47.07 8.39
CA ILE A 61 -8.79 48.08 9.22
C ILE A 61 -9.08 47.52 10.60
N SER A 62 -8.75 48.33 11.62
CA SER A 62 -9.14 48.12 13.00
C SER A 62 -10.06 49.24 13.51
N VAL A 63 -10.94 48.91 14.45
CA VAL A 63 -11.92 49.82 15.05
C VAL A 63 -11.72 49.87 16.56
N ALA A 64 -11.94 51.05 17.14
CA ALA A 64 -11.79 51.35 18.58
C ALA A 64 -10.33 51.35 19.09
N PRO A 65 -10.06 51.94 20.27
CA PRO A 65 -8.74 51.91 20.90
C PRO A 65 -8.20 50.48 21.11
N GLU A 66 -9.10 49.51 21.26
CA GLU A 66 -8.82 48.09 21.45
C GLU A 66 -8.45 47.35 20.14
N GLN A 67 -8.43 48.06 18.99
CA GLN A 67 -8.01 47.56 17.68
C GLN A 67 -8.77 46.33 17.13
N TYR A 68 -10.08 46.28 17.33
CA TYR A 68 -10.92 45.20 16.78
C TYR A 68 -10.85 45.11 15.25
N VAL A 69 -10.58 43.92 14.71
CA VAL A 69 -10.37 43.70 13.27
C VAL A 69 -11.69 43.76 12.49
N TYR A 70 -11.80 44.76 11.62
CA TYR A 70 -13.01 44.99 10.81
C TYR A 70 -12.84 44.48 9.37
N ALA A 71 -11.64 44.57 8.82
CA ALA A 71 -11.25 43.96 7.54
C ALA A 71 -9.86 43.34 7.66
N PHE A 72 -9.62 42.21 7.01
CA PHE A 72 -8.32 41.52 7.07
C PHE A 72 -7.97 40.75 5.80
N GLU A 73 -6.68 40.51 5.64
CA GLU A 73 -6.10 39.55 4.71
C GLU A 73 -5.50 38.38 5.47
N TRP A 74 -5.64 37.17 4.94
CA TRP A 74 -4.95 35.98 5.43
C TRP A 74 -4.21 35.35 4.25
N PRO A 75 -2.87 35.37 4.21
CA PRO A 75 -2.04 34.89 3.09
C PRO A 75 -2.02 33.36 2.93
N GLY A 76 -2.77 32.62 3.75
CA GLY A 76 -2.75 31.16 3.77
C GLY A 76 -1.58 30.57 4.56
N ASP A 77 -1.61 29.24 4.74
CA ASP A 77 -0.59 28.44 5.43
C ASP A 77 -0.16 27.20 4.61
N GLY A 78 -0.43 27.20 3.30
CA GLY A 78 -0.19 26.08 2.39
C GLY A 78 -1.36 25.10 2.28
N SER A 79 -2.18 24.96 3.33
CA SER A 79 -3.44 24.17 3.32
C SER A 79 -4.68 25.01 3.01
N HIS A 80 -4.61 26.32 3.23
CA HIS A 80 -5.64 27.28 2.91
C HIS A 80 -5.11 28.35 1.95
N GLY A 81 -5.83 28.63 0.87
CA GLY A 81 -5.50 29.72 -0.05
C GLY A 81 -5.68 31.11 0.57
N LEU A 82 -5.14 32.13 -0.08
CA LEU A 82 -5.30 33.55 0.29
C LEU A 82 -6.79 33.89 0.49
N ARG A 83 -7.11 34.56 1.61
CA ARG A 83 -8.47 35.05 1.92
C ARG A 83 -8.45 36.54 2.17
N LEU A 84 -9.41 37.24 1.58
CA LEU A 84 -9.69 38.64 1.84
C LEU A 84 -11.09 38.75 2.44
N SER A 85 -11.19 39.26 3.65
CA SER A 85 -12.46 39.41 4.36
C SER A 85 -12.76 40.89 4.53
N LEU A 86 -13.84 41.32 3.89
CA LEU A 86 -14.33 42.70 3.91
C LEU A 86 -15.73 42.73 4.57
N PRO A 87 -16.13 43.84 5.21
CA PRO A 87 -17.50 44.06 5.66
C PRO A 87 -18.49 43.99 4.50
N GLU A 88 -19.72 43.56 4.77
CA GLU A 88 -20.79 43.43 3.78
C GLU A 88 -21.12 44.77 3.10
N GLU A 89 -20.94 45.86 3.83
CA GLU A 89 -21.22 47.23 3.42
C GLU A 89 -20.17 47.79 2.43
N THR A 90 -19.10 47.05 2.16
CA THR A 90 -17.99 47.48 1.30
C THR A 90 -18.45 47.76 -0.13
N THR A 91 -18.04 48.89 -0.71
CA THR A 91 -18.35 49.26 -2.10
C THR A 91 -17.16 49.04 -3.05
N ASP A 92 -17.34 49.33 -4.35
CA ASP A 92 -16.31 49.19 -5.38
C ASP A 92 -15.71 47.78 -5.49
N HIS A 93 -16.54 46.72 -5.43
CA HIS A 93 -16.11 45.32 -5.48
C HIS A 93 -15.18 44.99 -6.66
N ARG A 94 -15.29 45.69 -7.79
CA ARG A 94 -14.40 45.52 -8.94
C ARG A 94 -12.95 45.90 -8.62
N GLU A 95 -12.74 46.98 -7.87
CA GLU A 95 -11.39 47.39 -7.46
C GLU A 95 -10.83 46.43 -6.40
N TRP A 96 -11.67 45.96 -5.49
CA TRP A 96 -11.31 44.92 -4.53
C TRP A 96 -10.93 43.59 -5.19
N PHE A 97 -11.65 43.18 -6.24
CA PHE A 97 -11.30 41.99 -7.00
C PHE A 97 -9.95 42.15 -7.71
N ARG A 98 -9.65 43.33 -8.26
CA ARG A 98 -8.33 43.62 -8.85
C ARG A 98 -7.21 43.59 -7.82
N TYR A 99 -7.45 44.18 -6.64
CA TYR A 99 -6.53 44.09 -5.51
C TYR A 99 -6.27 42.62 -5.15
N PHE A 100 -7.34 41.84 -4.99
CA PHE A 100 -7.22 40.42 -4.62
C PHE A 100 -6.44 39.61 -5.67
N LEU A 101 -6.67 39.84 -6.97
CA LEU A 101 -5.89 39.21 -8.03
C LEU A 101 -4.41 39.61 -8.01
N LYS A 102 -4.09 40.88 -7.72
CA LYS A 102 -2.70 41.33 -7.52
C LYS A 102 -2.04 40.54 -6.38
N ARG A 103 -2.73 40.39 -5.25
CA ARG A 103 -2.23 39.60 -4.10
C ARG A 103 -2.08 38.11 -4.43
N LEU A 104 -3.03 37.52 -5.16
CA LEU A 104 -2.94 36.12 -5.60
C LEU A 104 -1.70 35.86 -6.47
N ARG A 105 -1.36 36.80 -7.38
CA ARG A 105 -0.16 36.69 -8.23
C ARG A 105 1.15 36.73 -7.44
N GLU A 106 1.17 37.37 -6.29
CA GLU A 106 2.35 37.41 -5.41
C GLU A 106 2.50 36.13 -4.59
N VAL A 107 1.39 35.55 -4.12
CA VAL A 107 1.38 34.38 -3.25
C VAL A 107 1.45 33.06 -4.01
N ASP A 108 0.80 32.97 -5.18
CA ASP A 108 0.76 31.80 -6.04
C ASP A 108 0.98 32.20 -7.52
N PRO A 109 2.21 32.57 -7.90
CA PRO A 109 2.53 32.99 -9.26
C PRO A 109 2.40 31.85 -10.28
N VAL A 110 2.31 30.59 -9.83
CA VAL A 110 2.19 29.42 -10.70
C VAL A 110 0.76 29.31 -11.24
N HIS A 111 -0.25 29.41 -10.37
CA HIS A 111 -1.65 29.35 -10.81
C HIS A 111 -2.21 30.73 -11.22
N PHE A 112 -1.64 31.81 -10.69
CA PHE A 112 -2.01 33.20 -11.02
C PHE A 112 -0.80 33.93 -11.59
N PRO A 113 -0.45 33.72 -12.87
CA PRO A 113 0.68 34.40 -13.47
C PRO A 113 0.46 35.93 -13.50
N ALA A 114 1.56 36.67 -13.43
CA ALA A 114 1.55 38.11 -13.65
C ALA A 114 0.98 38.45 -15.04
N ASP A 115 0.59 39.71 -15.23
CA ASP A 115 0.26 40.16 -16.58
C ASP A 115 1.46 39.89 -17.49
N PRO A 116 1.23 39.40 -18.72
CA PRO A 116 2.31 39.08 -19.65
C PRO A 116 3.21 40.31 -19.80
N ASP A 117 4.50 40.15 -19.46
CA ASP A 117 5.47 41.23 -19.62
C ASP A 117 5.43 41.65 -21.08
N TRP A 118 5.01 42.88 -21.36
CA TRP A 118 4.93 43.38 -22.73
C TRP A 118 6.28 43.24 -23.45
N ARG A 119 7.40 43.18 -22.72
CA ARG A 119 8.73 42.97 -23.30
C ARG A 119 8.92 41.58 -23.91
N THR A 120 8.14 40.60 -23.48
CA THR A 120 8.20 39.21 -23.99
C THR A 120 7.08 38.91 -24.97
N THR A 121 6.17 39.85 -25.24
CA THR A 121 5.13 39.65 -26.24
C THR A 121 5.70 39.81 -27.67
N PRO A 122 5.18 39.06 -28.66
CA PRO A 122 5.70 39.08 -30.03
C PRO A 122 5.72 40.46 -30.69
N GLU A 123 4.83 41.34 -30.26
CA GLU A 123 4.67 42.70 -30.81
C GLU A 123 5.82 43.64 -30.42
N TRP A 124 6.50 43.39 -29.30
CA TRP A 124 7.49 44.31 -28.73
C TRP A 124 8.84 43.66 -28.40
N ALA A 125 8.92 42.33 -28.39
CA ALA A 125 10.14 41.59 -28.14
C ALA A 125 11.13 41.66 -29.31
N THR A 126 12.42 41.64 -29.02
CA THR A 126 13.47 41.47 -30.04
C THR A 126 13.54 40.02 -30.52
N ASN A 127 14.04 39.77 -31.73
CA ASN A 127 14.16 38.40 -32.27
C ASN A 127 14.91 37.43 -31.33
N PRO A 128 16.07 37.77 -30.73
CA PRO A 128 16.76 36.86 -29.81
C PRO A 128 15.95 36.53 -28.54
N LEU A 129 15.17 37.50 -28.05
CA LEU A 129 14.29 37.27 -26.90
C LEU A 129 13.14 36.33 -27.27
N LEU A 130 12.54 36.49 -28.46
CA LEU A 130 11.51 35.57 -28.96
C LEU A 130 12.04 34.16 -29.14
N GLU A 131 13.26 34.00 -29.65
CA GLU A 131 13.91 32.70 -29.75
C GLU A 131 14.08 32.04 -28.38
N ALA A 132 14.54 32.78 -27.36
CA ALA A 132 14.68 32.27 -26.00
C ALA A 132 13.32 31.90 -25.37
N VAL A 133 12.29 32.72 -25.55
CA VAL A 133 10.91 32.44 -25.07
C VAL A 133 10.36 31.18 -25.72
N ASN A 134 10.52 31.02 -27.04
CA ASN A 134 10.09 29.83 -27.76
C ASN A 134 10.87 28.58 -27.33
N ALA A 135 12.17 28.70 -27.08
CA ALA A 135 12.99 27.61 -26.57
C ALA A 135 12.53 27.15 -25.18
N LEU A 136 12.23 28.08 -24.27
CA LEU A 136 11.68 27.76 -22.95
C LEU A 136 10.32 27.06 -23.07
N ALA A 137 9.41 27.61 -23.87
CA ALA A 137 8.09 27.00 -24.11
C ALA A 137 8.20 25.58 -24.68
N ALA A 138 9.15 25.34 -25.59
CA ALA A 138 9.42 24.00 -26.13
C ALA A 138 9.96 23.03 -25.07
N ILE A 139 10.84 23.50 -24.16
CA ILE A 139 11.35 22.71 -23.05
C ILE A 139 10.23 22.35 -22.06
N GLU A 140 9.36 23.31 -21.74
CA GLU A 140 8.22 23.10 -20.84
C GLU A 140 7.22 22.10 -21.42
N ALA A 141 6.86 22.24 -22.71
CA ALA A 141 6.01 21.28 -23.40
C ALA A 141 6.63 19.87 -23.47
N ALA A 142 7.94 19.78 -23.72
CA ALA A 142 8.66 18.50 -23.71
C ALA A 142 8.67 17.87 -22.32
N ARG A 143 8.83 18.68 -21.25
CA ARG A 143 8.76 18.22 -19.87
C ARG A 143 7.37 17.68 -19.52
N GLU A 144 6.31 18.40 -19.88
CA GLU A 144 4.93 17.96 -19.64
C GLU A 144 4.63 16.64 -20.35
N THR A 145 5.05 16.52 -21.61
CA THR A 145 4.93 15.28 -22.40
C THR A 145 5.69 14.13 -21.73
N ALA A 146 6.94 14.37 -21.29
CA ALA A 146 7.74 13.36 -20.62
C ALA A 146 7.16 12.94 -19.26
N MET A 147 6.56 13.87 -18.52
CA MET A 147 5.89 13.56 -17.25
C MET A 147 4.68 12.66 -17.50
N THR A 148 3.87 12.98 -18.51
CA THR A 148 2.70 12.18 -18.88
C THR A 148 3.10 10.78 -19.34
N ASP A 149 4.16 10.63 -20.14
CA ASP A 149 4.71 9.31 -20.52
C ASP A 149 5.20 8.52 -19.30
N PHE A 150 5.93 9.19 -18.40
CA PHE A 150 6.43 8.57 -17.19
C PHE A 150 5.29 8.07 -16.30
N ASP A 151 4.28 8.90 -16.05
CA ASP A 151 3.12 8.55 -15.24
C ASP A 151 2.36 7.37 -15.86
N ALA A 152 2.13 7.39 -17.19
CA ALA A 152 1.48 6.29 -17.90
C ALA A 152 2.26 4.97 -17.77
N ARG A 153 3.59 5.02 -17.87
CA ARG A 153 4.45 3.84 -17.71
C ARG A 153 4.49 3.35 -16.26
N SER A 154 4.47 4.26 -15.29
CA SER A 154 4.39 3.90 -13.86
C SER A 154 3.09 3.17 -13.57
N THR A 155 1.95 3.75 -13.97
CA THR A 155 0.64 3.12 -13.80
C THR A 155 0.55 1.77 -14.51
N ALA A 156 1.08 1.65 -15.74
CA ALA A 156 1.10 0.37 -16.44
C ALA A 156 1.95 -0.68 -15.72
N ALA A 157 3.10 -0.30 -15.15
CA ALA A 157 3.96 -1.19 -14.38
C ALA A 157 3.29 -1.62 -13.06
N GLU A 158 2.61 -0.70 -12.36
CA GLU A 158 1.83 -1.02 -11.15
C GLU A 158 0.70 -2.01 -11.44
N GLN A 159 -0.04 -1.80 -12.52
CA GLN A 159 -1.08 -2.73 -12.97
C GLN A 159 -0.52 -4.10 -13.34
N ALA A 160 0.65 -4.15 -13.98
CA ALA A 160 1.33 -5.40 -14.30
C ALA A 160 1.77 -6.14 -13.02
N ILE A 161 2.29 -5.43 -12.02
CA ILE A 161 2.65 -6.00 -10.71
C ILE A 161 1.41 -6.58 -10.03
N GLU A 162 0.29 -5.84 -10.00
CA GLU A 162 -0.95 -6.30 -9.38
C GLU A 162 -1.52 -7.54 -10.09
N ALA A 163 -1.55 -7.53 -11.42
CA ALA A 163 -2.02 -8.66 -12.21
C ALA A 163 -1.15 -9.92 -11.99
N GLU A 164 0.18 -9.76 -11.97
CA GLU A 164 1.10 -10.87 -11.72
C GLU A 164 1.00 -11.36 -10.28
N ALA A 165 0.84 -10.46 -9.30
CA ALA A 165 0.63 -10.82 -7.90
C ALA A 165 -0.66 -11.64 -7.72
N ALA A 166 -1.75 -11.27 -8.40
CA ALA A 166 -3.00 -12.01 -8.38
C ALA A 166 -2.85 -13.40 -9.02
N SER A 167 -2.12 -13.50 -10.14
CA SER A 167 -1.81 -14.79 -10.79
C SER A 167 -0.97 -15.69 -9.87
N ALA A 168 0.09 -15.13 -9.28
CA ALA A 168 0.97 -15.85 -8.36
C ALA A 168 0.22 -16.34 -7.12
N ALA A 169 -0.69 -15.53 -6.57
CA ALA A 169 -1.55 -15.88 -5.44
C ALA A 169 -2.50 -17.04 -5.76
N ALA A 170 -3.00 -17.13 -7.00
CA ALA A 170 -3.81 -18.25 -7.47
C ALA A 170 -3.00 -19.52 -7.80
N GLY A 171 -1.69 -19.36 -8.08
CA GLY A 171 -0.76 -20.45 -8.38
C GLY A 171 -0.12 -21.08 -7.13
N HIS A 172 1.21 -21.25 -7.18
CA HIS A 172 1.97 -21.93 -6.12
C HIS A 172 2.06 -21.16 -4.81
N GLN A 173 1.79 -19.85 -4.77
CA GLN A 173 1.79 -19.12 -3.49
C GLN A 173 0.68 -19.60 -2.55
N ARG A 174 -0.32 -20.34 -3.05
CA ARG A 174 -1.30 -21.05 -2.20
C ARG A 174 -0.64 -22.00 -1.21
N LEU A 175 0.52 -22.58 -1.52
CA LEU A 175 1.29 -23.37 -0.54
C LEU A 175 1.59 -22.58 0.74
N LEU A 176 1.76 -21.27 0.61
CA LEU A 176 2.15 -20.39 1.71
C LEU A 176 0.93 -19.89 2.48
N THR A 177 -0.22 -19.70 1.83
CA THR A 177 -1.37 -18.96 2.38
C THR A 177 -2.64 -19.81 2.57
N ALA A 178 -2.82 -20.90 1.81
CA ALA A 178 -4.03 -21.70 1.83
C ALA A 178 -4.16 -22.57 3.10
N THR A 179 -5.36 -23.12 3.30
CA THR A 179 -5.70 -24.01 4.42
C THR A 179 -6.74 -25.05 4.00
N GLY A 180 -6.76 -26.20 4.68
CA GLY A 180 -7.69 -27.30 4.39
C GLY A 180 -7.55 -27.79 2.95
N THR A 181 -8.68 -28.05 2.30
CA THR A 181 -8.74 -28.58 0.93
C THR A 181 -8.03 -27.72 -0.12
N ASP A 182 -7.99 -26.39 0.07
CA ASP A 182 -7.24 -25.53 -0.86
C ASP A 182 -5.72 -25.71 -0.72
N LEU A 183 -5.24 -26.03 0.48
CA LEU A 183 -3.84 -26.37 0.72
C LEU A 183 -3.52 -27.76 0.17
N GLU A 184 -4.39 -28.74 0.38
CA GLU A 184 -4.25 -30.09 -0.18
C GLU A 184 -4.11 -30.04 -1.71
N LYS A 185 -4.98 -29.29 -2.39
CA LYS A 185 -4.91 -29.08 -3.85
C LYS A 185 -3.64 -28.36 -4.29
N ALA A 186 -3.19 -27.37 -3.52
CA ALA A 186 -1.93 -26.68 -3.82
C ALA A 186 -0.73 -27.62 -3.69
N VAL A 187 -0.74 -28.51 -2.69
CA VAL A 187 0.29 -29.54 -2.48
C VAL A 187 0.24 -30.61 -3.57
N ALA A 188 -0.95 -31.05 -3.98
CA ALA A 188 -1.11 -31.99 -5.09
C ALA A 188 -0.51 -31.43 -6.39
N SER A 189 -0.91 -30.23 -6.80
CA SER A 189 -0.38 -29.54 -7.98
C SER A 189 1.14 -29.34 -7.89
N ALA A 190 1.67 -29.02 -6.70
CA ALA A 190 3.11 -28.92 -6.48
C ALA A 190 3.83 -30.24 -6.76
N PHE A 191 3.31 -31.37 -6.29
CA PHE A 191 3.92 -32.68 -6.56
C PHE A 191 3.79 -33.11 -8.02
N GLU A 192 2.68 -32.79 -8.68
CA GLU A 192 2.51 -33.02 -10.12
C GLU A 192 3.56 -32.27 -10.95
N ASP A 193 3.82 -30.99 -10.63
CA ASP A 193 4.85 -30.17 -11.29
C ASP A 193 6.27 -30.70 -11.05
N LEU A 194 6.48 -31.44 -9.96
CA LEU A 194 7.73 -32.14 -9.66
C LEU A 194 7.80 -33.53 -10.33
N GLY A 195 6.78 -33.92 -11.09
CA GLY A 195 6.75 -35.17 -11.86
C GLY A 195 6.27 -36.38 -11.07
N PHE A 196 5.57 -36.20 -9.95
CA PHE A 196 4.81 -37.30 -9.33
C PHE A 196 3.46 -37.45 -10.02
N THR A 197 2.95 -38.68 -10.09
CA THR A 197 1.51 -38.90 -10.33
C THR A 197 0.81 -38.79 -8.99
N VAL A 198 -0.24 -37.96 -8.89
CA VAL A 198 -0.94 -37.69 -7.63
C VAL A 198 -2.37 -38.21 -7.71
N GLN A 199 -2.82 -38.84 -6.63
CA GLN A 199 -4.20 -39.28 -6.46
C GLN A 199 -4.78 -38.67 -5.17
N GLU A 200 -5.89 -37.95 -5.30
CA GLU A 200 -6.68 -37.46 -4.16
C GLU A 200 -7.48 -38.63 -3.55
N MET A 201 -7.33 -38.85 -2.25
CA MET A 201 -7.91 -40.01 -1.56
C MET A 201 -9.20 -39.69 -0.80
N ASP A 202 -9.48 -38.41 -0.62
CA ASP A 202 -10.53 -37.92 0.27
C ASP A 202 -11.95 -38.30 -0.19
N GLU A 203 -12.19 -38.34 -1.51
CA GLU A 203 -13.44 -38.87 -2.09
C GLU A 203 -13.45 -40.42 -2.10
N THR A 204 -12.31 -41.04 -2.42
CA THR A 204 -12.17 -42.50 -2.50
C THR A 204 -12.49 -43.20 -1.17
N HIS A 205 -12.07 -42.59 -0.05
CA HIS A 205 -12.29 -43.12 1.29
C HIS A 205 -13.70 -42.91 1.82
N LYS A 206 -14.34 -41.78 1.46
CA LYS A 206 -15.75 -41.51 1.80
C LYS A 206 -16.67 -42.55 1.20
N ASP A 207 -16.41 -42.98 -0.03
CA ASP A 207 -17.23 -43.97 -0.73
C ASP A 207 -17.02 -45.41 -0.24
N ARG A 208 -15.80 -45.76 0.20
CA ARG A 208 -15.46 -47.14 0.58
C ARG A 208 -15.61 -47.46 2.06
N GLN A 209 -15.22 -46.52 2.94
CA GLN A 209 -15.01 -46.82 4.36
C GLN A 209 -15.65 -45.80 5.31
N GLY A 210 -16.14 -44.66 4.80
CA GLY A 210 -16.79 -43.62 5.61
C GLY A 210 -15.84 -42.92 6.60
N VAL A 211 -14.52 -43.05 6.41
CA VAL A 211 -13.50 -42.46 7.27
C VAL A 211 -12.35 -41.92 6.41
N ALA A 212 -11.99 -40.65 6.60
CA ALA A 212 -10.78 -40.07 6.03
C ALA A 212 -9.51 -40.69 6.65
N LEU A 213 -8.52 -40.98 5.81
CA LEU A 213 -7.26 -41.63 6.19
C LEU A 213 -6.08 -40.71 5.82
N GLU A 214 -5.57 -40.82 4.59
CA GLU A 214 -4.60 -39.91 3.99
C GLU A 214 -5.28 -38.93 3.01
N ASP A 215 -4.68 -37.75 2.83
CA ASP A 215 -5.17 -36.74 1.87
C ASP A 215 -4.79 -37.10 0.43
N LEU A 216 -3.52 -37.47 0.19
CA LEU A 216 -3.00 -37.76 -1.17
C LEU A 216 -2.16 -39.05 -1.19
N ARG A 217 -2.11 -39.70 -2.36
CA ARG A 217 -1.10 -40.72 -2.72
C ARG A 217 -0.23 -40.22 -3.86
N LEU A 218 1.09 -40.39 -3.74
CA LEU A 218 2.04 -40.10 -4.81
C LEU A 218 2.62 -41.39 -5.39
N PHE A 219 2.85 -41.38 -6.70
CA PHE A 219 3.57 -42.41 -7.43
C PHE A 219 4.74 -41.80 -8.20
N ASN A 220 5.84 -42.54 -8.31
CA ASN A 220 7.01 -42.10 -9.06
C ASN A 220 6.92 -42.54 -10.53
N GLY A 221 6.00 -41.92 -11.28
CA GLY A 221 5.67 -42.27 -12.67
C GLY A 221 4.27 -42.87 -12.83
N GLU A 222 4.05 -43.70 -13.87
CA GLU A 222 2.87 -44.59 -13.93
C GLU A 222 2.76 -45.40 -12.63
N PRO A 223 1.59 -45.96 -12.24
CA PRO A 223 1.45 -46.73 -11.00
C PRO A 223 2.54 -47.81 -10.87
N THR A 224 3.61 -47.47 -10.15
CA THR A 224 4.78 -48.31 -9.86
C THR A 224 4.61 -48.98 -8.51
N ASP A 225 5.53 -49.90 -8.19
CA ASP A 225 5.68 -50.42 -6.83
C ASP A 225 5.99 -49.33 -5.81
N TRP A 226 6.46 -48.13 -6.19
CA TRP A 226 6.68 -47.01 -5.27
C TRP A 226 5.41 -46.19 -5.03
N THR A 227 4.94 -46.16 -3.79
CA THR A 227 3.79 -45.40 -3.31
C THR A 227 4.13 -44.64 -2.04
N CYS A 228 3.76 -43.36 -2.04
CA CYS A 228 3.89 -42.50 -0.89
C CYS A 228 2.53 -42.06 -0.39
N LEU A 229 2.28 -42.21 0.91
CA LEU A 229 1.11 -41.63 1.57
C LEU A 229 1.44 -40.19 1.99
N VAL A 230 0.54 -39.25 1.75
CA VAL A 230 0.76 -37.83 2.09
C VAL A 230 -0.41 -37.29 2.89
N GLU A 231 -0.06 -36.56 3.93
CA GLU A 231 -1.00 -35.77 4.71
C GLU A 231 -0.56 -34.32 4.71
N VAL A 232 -1.55 -33.43 4.69
CA VAL A 232 -1.38 -31.99 4.60
C VAL A 232 -1.98 -31.34 5.85
N LYS A 233 -1.16 -30.57 6.58
CA LYS A 233 -1.60 -29.85 7.79
C LYS A 233 -1.29 -28.36 7.74
N GLY A 234 -2.33 -27.54 7.93
CA GLY A 234 -2.20 -26.09 8.11
C GLY A 234 -2.38 -25.69 9.57
N TRP A 235 -1.38 -25.03 10.17
CA TRP A 235 -1.45 -24.54 11.56
C TRP A 235 -1.33 -23.02 11.62
N THR A 236 -2.06 -22.41 12.56
CA THR A 236 -1.97 -20.96 12.81
C THR A 236 -0.74 -20.62 13.64
N GLY A 237 -0.29 -21.55 14.49
CA GLY A 237 0.94 -21.47 15.25
C GLY A 237 1.99 -22.45 14.73
N GLY A 238 2.91 -22.84 15.61
CA GLY A 238 4.03 -23.74 15.28
C GLY A 238 3.63 -25.20 15.07
N PHE A 239 4.64 -25.98 14.69
CA PHE A 239 4.55 -27.43 14.48
C PHE A 239 3.94 -28.17 15.69
N LYS A 240 3.07 -29.15 15.40
CA LYS A 240 2.39 -29.96 16.41
C LYS A 240 2.83 -31.42 16.36
N SER A 241 3.83 -31.77 17.19
CA SER A 241 4.41 -33.12 17.21
C SER A 241 3.42 -34.22 17.61
N ASN A 242 2.42 -33.90 18.43
CA ASN A 242 1.36 -34.84 18.81
C ASN A 242 0.44 -35.26 17.65
N GLU A 243 0.37 -34.47 16.57
CA GLU A 243 -0.45 -34.81 15.39
C GLU A 243 0.30 -35.79 14.46
N VAL A 244 1.63 -35.87 14.50
CA VAL A 244 2.46 -36.71 13.61
C VAL A 244 2.06 -38.19 13.66
N SER A 245 1.84 -38.75 14.85
CA SER A 245 1.44 -40.16 14.99
C SER A 245 0.11 -40.49 14.31
N GLN A 246 -0.81 -39.52 14.20
CA GLN A 246 -2.11 -39.72 13.55
C GLN A 246 -1.94 -39.91 12.04
N VAL A 247 -1.00 -39.17 11.47
CA VAL A 247 -0.64 -39.19 10.06
C VAL A 247 -0.04 -40.53 9.64
N VAL A 248 0.70 -41.14 10.55
CA VAL A 248 1.52 -42.31 10.23
C VAL A 248 0.78 -43.61 10.48
N VAL A 249 0.26 -43.79 11.70
CA VAL A 249 -0.14 -45.14 12.16
C VAL A 249 -1.40 -45.62 11.46
N ARG A 250 -2.43 -44.79 11.42
CA ARG A 250 -3.75 -45.20 10.93
C ARG A 250 -3.79 -45.37 9.41
N PRO A 251 -3.36 -44.38 8.59
CA PRO A 251 -3.39 -44.52 7.14
C PRO A 251 -2.50 -45.67 6.66
N THR A 252 -1.31 -45.82 7.26
CA THR A 252 -0.41 -46.92 6.88
C THR A 252 -0.96 -48.29 7.24
N THR A 253 -1.57 -48.44 8.42
CA THR A 253 -2.21 -49.72 8.79
C THR A 253 -3.31 -50.08 7.80
N GLN A 254 -4.15 -49.11 7.42
CA GLN A 254 -5.23 -49.35 6.46
C GLN A 254 -4.68 -49.67 5.07
N PHE A 255 -3.65 -48.94 4.61
CA PHE A 255 -2.97 -49.24 3.35
C PHE A 255 -2.44 -50.67 3.31
N VAL A 256 -1.83 -51.15 4.40
CA VAL A 256 -1.34 -52.55 4.49
C VAL A 256 -2.48 -53.56 4.39
N LEU A 257 -3.65 -53.25 4.98
CA LEU A 257 -4.82 -54.13 4.89
C LEU A 257 -5.37 -54.18 3.45
N ASP A 258 -5.43 -53.04 2.78
CA ASP A 258 -6.04 -52.91 1.44
C ASP A 258 -5.12 -53.41 0.33
N GLU A 259 -3.83 -53.06 0.39
CA GLU A 259 -2.85 -53.30 -0.68
C GLU A 259 -1.92 -54.50 -0.39
N GLN A 260 -2.04 -55.10 0.81
CA GLN A 260 -1.21 -56.24 1.26
C GLN A 260 0.31 -55.98 1.21
N ARG A 261 0.71 -54.72 1.26
CA ARG A 261 2.11 -54.27 1.30
C ARG A 261 2.23 -52.99 2.13
N VAL A 262 3.44 -52.67 2.58
CA VAL A 262 3.72 -51.39 3.24
C VAL A 262 3.93 -50.29 2.19
N PRO A 263 3.60 -49.02 2.47
CA PRO A 263 3.98 -47.93 1.60
C PRO A 263 5.50 -47.73 1.65
N GLU A 264 6.09 -47.29 0.55
CA GLU A 264 7.52 -47.07 0.44
C GLU A 264 7.93 -45.79 1.18
N LYS A 265 6.98 -44.85 1.35
CA LYS A 265 7.20 -43.57 2.02
C LYS A 265 5.93 -43.00 2.65
N VAL A 266 6.11 -42.18 3.69
CA VAL A 266 5.05 -41.34 4.27
C VAL A 266 5.53 -39.89 4.34
N LEU A 267 4.72 -38.94 3.87
CA LEU A 267 5.03 -37.51 3.93
C LEU A 267 4.02 -36.76 4.79
N LEU A 268 4.54 -35.91 5.67
CA LEU A 268 3.77 -34.87 6.35
C LEU A 268 4.15 -33.52 5.73
N VAL A 269 3.26 -32.95 4.93
CA VAL A 269 3.42 -31.60 4.41
C VAL A 269 2.71 -30.62 5.33
N PHE A 270 3.41 -29.58 5.78
CA PHE A 270 2.84 -28.65 6.76
C PHE A 270 3.06 -27.18 6.44
N ASN A 271 2.05 -26.37 6.74
CA ASN A 271 2.05 -24.92 6.65
C ASN A 271 1.79 -24.32 8.04
N GLN A 272 2.86 -24.14 8.81
CA GLN A 272 2.80 -23.52 10.14
C GLN A 272 2.85 -21.98 10.06
N HIS A 273 2.38 -21.30 11.10
CA HIS A 273 2.35 -19.84 11.17
C HIS A 273 1.75 -19.21 9.90
N ARG A 274 0.73 -19.85 9.30
CA ARG A 274 0.27 -19.50 7.95
C ARG A 274 -0.28 -18.07 7.79
N LEU A 275 -0.69 -17.44 8.89
CA LEU A 275 -1.17 -16.06 8.93
C LEU A 275 -0.03 -15.04 8.95
N GLU A 276 1.21 -15.48 9.15
CA GLU A 276 2.40 -14.65 9.13
C GLU A 276 3.08 -14.74 7.76
N SER A 277 3.76 -13.65 7.38
CA SER A 277 4.63 -13.62 6.20
C SER A 277 5.64 -14.77 6.26
N PRO A 278 5.86 -15.53 5.16
CA PRO A 278 6.79 -16.67 5.13
C PRO A 278 8.18 -16.39 5.70
N THR A 279 8.68 -15.15 5.53
CA THR A 279 9.99 -14.69 6.02
C THR A 279 10.01 -14.41 7.52
N ALA A 280 8.86 -14.11 8.13
CA ALA A 280 8.75 -13.84 9.56
C ALA A 280 8.56 -15.11 10.41
N ARG A 281 8.19 -16.23 9.78
CA ARG A 281 7.92 -17.50 10.46
C ARG A 281 9.19 -18.10 11.07
N PRO A 282 9.11 -18.79 12.21
CA PRO A 282 10.26 -19.41 12.86
C PRO A 282 11.11 -20.31 11.94
N VAL A 283 12.43 -20.26 12.16
CA VAL A 283 13.46 -21.11 11.54
C VAL A 283 14.37 -21.61 12.67
N PRO A 284 14.61 -22.93 12.82
CA PRO A 284 14.09 -24.03 11.98
C PRO A 284 12.58 -24.19 12.13
N ALA A 285 11.96 -24.84 11.14
CA ALA A 285 10.52 -25.08 11.14
C ALA A 285 10.07 -25.97 12.33
N ILE A 286 10.93 -26.89 12.75
CA ILE A 286 10.72 -27.80 13.87
C ILE A 286 11.94 -27.67 14.78
N SER A 287 11.71 -27.35 16.05
CA SER A 287 12.80 -27.08 17.00
C SER A 287 13.63 -28.33 17.34
N ASN A 288 12.99 -29.51 17.41
CA ASN A 288 13.68 -30.78 17.66
C ASN A 288 13.20 -31.86 16.68
N PRO A 289 13.64 -31.82 15.41
CA PRO A 289 13.16 -32.75 14.38
C PRO A 289 13.37 -34.22 14.75
N ALA A 290 14.48 -34.56 15.40
CA ALA A 290 14.79 -35.94 15.79
C ALA A 290 13.75 -36.52 16.75
N LEU A 291 13.28 -35.74 17.73
CA LEU A 291 12.26 -36.18 18.67
C LEU A 291 10.86 -36.08 18.06
N ASP A 292 10.55 -34.95 17.44
CA ASP A 292 9.21 -34.61 16.98
C ASP A 292 8.78 -35.41 15.74
N LEU A 293 9.74 -35.90 14.94
CA LEU A 293 9.50 -36.71 13.74
C LEU A 293 9.81 -38.19 13.94
N ALA A 294 10.24 -38.63 15.13
CA ALA A 294 10.49 -40.04 15.43
C ALA A 294 9.36 -41.00 14.99
N PRO A 295 8.05 -40.63 15.08
CA PRO A 295 6.97 -41.51 14.61
C PRO A 295 7.00 -41.79 13.10
N LEU A 296 7.64 -40.96 12.27
CA LEU A 296 7.75 -41.15 10.81
C LEU A 296 8.84 -42.16 10.41
N GLU A 297 9.87 -42.34 11.25
CA GLU A 297 11.05 -43.15 10.92
C GLU A 297 10.75 -44.59 10.48
N PRO A 298 9.84 -45.34 11.13
CA PRO A 298 9.57 -46.73 10.73
C PRO A 298 9.01 -46.91 9.32
N PHE A 299 8.57 -45.81 8.68
CA PHE A 299 7.92 -45.81 7.37
C PHE A 299 8.69 -44.97 6.34
N ASN A 300 10.00 -44.82 6.54
CA ASN A 300 10.89 -43.96 5.73
C ASN A 300 10.34 -42.53 5.61
N GLY A 301 9.64 -42.06 6.63
CA GLY A 301 8.82 -40.87 6.51
C GLY A 301 9.64 -39.57 6.57
N ALA A 302 9.08 -38.52 5.96
CA ALA A 302 9.65 -37.19 6.02
C ALA A 302 8.59 -36.11 6.22
N ALA A 303 8.99 -34.99 6.80
CA ALA A 303 8.18 -33.80 6.94
C ALA A 303 8.70 -32.71 6.00
N ILE A 304 7.79 -31.93 5.40
CA ILE A 304 8.08 -30.88 4.43
C ILE A 304 7.37 -29.59 4.86
N ASP A 305 8.13 -28.53 5.15
CA ASP A 305 7.56 -27.19 5.29
C ASP A 305 7.18 -26.65 3.91
N THR A 306 5.95 -26.17 3.76
CA THR A 306 5.45 -25.59 2.51
C THR A 306 6.29 -24.43 1.97
N ARG A 307 7.07 -23.74 2.81
CA ARG A 307 8.05 -22.73 2.37
C ARG A 307 9.16 -23.35 1.53
N ASP A 308 9.66 -24.51 1.94
CA ASP A 308 10.73 -25.21 1.24
C ASP A 308 10.20 -25.83 -0.06
N LEU A 309 8.98 -26.37 -0.05
CA LEU A 309 8.33 -26.86 -1.27
C LEU A 309 8.10 -25.72 -2.28
N PHE A 310 7.64 -24.55 -1.82
CA PHE A 310 7.49 -23.37 -2.66
C PHE A 310 8.83 -22.89 -3.24
N ARG A 311 9.91 -22.86 -2.45
CA ARG A 311 11.25 -22.50 -2.93
C ARG A 311 11.74 -23.47 -4.00
N ALA A 312 11.52 -24.77 -3.82
CA ALA A 312 11.89 -25.77 -4.81
C ALA A 312 11.16 -25.55 -6.14
N LEU A 313 9.84 -25.31 -6.12
CA LEU A 313 9.08 -25.00 -7.33
C LEU A 313 9.54 -23.72 -8.02
N ARG A 314 9.88 -22.68 -7.24
CA ARG A 314 10.44 -21.43 -7.78
C ARG A 314 11.79 -21.69 -8.47
N ASP A 315 12.64 -22.53 -7.88
CA ASP A 315 13.95 -22.85 -8.45
C ASP A 315 13.79 -23.74 -9.71
N VAL A 316 12.78 -24.60 -9.75
CA VAL A 316 12.40 -25.36 -10.96
C VAL A 316 11.88 -24.43 -12.06
N SER A 317 10.96 -23.52 -11.75
CA SER A 317 10.38 -22.60 -12.74
C SER A 317 11.41 -21.62 -13.31
N SER A 318 12.38 -21.21 -12.48
CA SER A 318 13.53 -20.40 -12.91
C SER A 318 14.66 -21.22 -13.57
N LYS A 319 14.47 -22.54 -13.75
CA LYS A 319 15.43 -23.46 -14.39
C LYS A 319 16.78 -23.52 -13.71
N VAL A 320 16.82 -23.23 -12.41
CA VAL A 320 18.02 -23.39 -11.57
C VAL A 320 18.26 -24.88 -11.28
N VAL A 321 17.18 -25.64 -11.10
CA VAL A 321 17.19 -27.08 -10.82
C VAL A 321 16.12 -27.79 -11.65
N GLY A 322 16.34 -29.06 -11.98
CA GLY A 322 15.33 -29.88 -12.67
C GLY A 322 14.30 -30.48 -11.69
N PRO A 323 13.04 -30.70 -12.11
CA PRO A 323 12.03 -31.33 -11.25
C PRO A 323 12.45 -32.73 -10.78
N ASP A 324 13.19 -33.47 -11.62
CA ASP A 324 13.70 -34.81 -11.29
C ASP A 324 14.67 -34.82 -10.09
N GLU A 325 15.46 -33.77 -9.94
CA GLU A 325 16.42 -33.64 -8.83
C GLU A 325 15.69 -33.39 -7.51
N ILE A 326 14.72 -32.47 -7.50
CA ILE A 326 13.86 -32.22 -6.35
C ILE A 326 13.10 -33.49 -5.97
N ARG A 327 12.46 -34.15 -6.94
CA ARG A 327 11.76 -35.42 -6.75
C ARG A 327 12.67 -36.48 -6.14
N SER A 328 13.88 -36.67 -6.68
CA SER A 328 14.86 -37.61 -6.15
C SER A 328 15.27 -37.27 -4.71
N SER A 329 15.42 -35.98 -4.39
CA SER A 329 15.73 -35.54 -3.03
C SER A 329 14.60 -35.88 -2.05
N ILE A 330 13.34 -35.62 -2.42
CA ILE A 330 12.17 -35.95 -1.59
C ILE A 330 12.09 -37.45 -1.38
N ILE A 331 12.28 -38.25 -2.44
CA ILE A 331 12.29 -39.73 -2.36
C ILE A 331 13.40 -40.23 -1.43
N GLY A 332 14.59 -39.63 -1.47
CA GLY A 332 15.74 -40.05 -0.67
C GLY A 332 15.76 -39.57 0.78
N THR A 333 15.00 -38.53 1.15
CA THR A 333 15.08 -37.93 2.49
C THR A 333 14.26 -38.66 3.55
N THR A 334 14.79 -38.76 4.76
CA THR A 334 14.05 -39.14 5.98
C THR A 334 14.15 -38.02 7.01
N GLY A 335 13.13 -37.85 7.86
CA GLY A 335 13.12 -36.76 8.84
C GLY A 335 12.63 -35.43 8.24
N LEU A 336 13.34 -34.33 8.44
CA LEU A 336 12.93 -33.02 7.89
C LEU A 336 13.59 -32.79 6.52
N TRP A 337 12.78 -32.63 5.47
CA TRP A 337 13.27 -32.20 4.17
C TRP A 337 13.32 -30.67 4.10
N SER A 338 14.40 -30.13 3.51
CA SER A 338 14.63 -28.70 3.36
C SER A 338 15.16 -28.36 1.96
N TRP A 339 14.82 -27.16 1.47
CA TRP A 339 15.28 -26.67 0.18
C TRP A 339 15.62 -25.15 0.19
N PRO A 340 16.79 -24.75 -0.33
CA PRO A 340 17.90 -25.60 -0.75
C PRO A 340 18.43 -26.42 0.44
N ALA A 341 19.01 -27.59 0.16
CA ALA A 341 19.59 -28.42 1.20
C ALA A 341 20.58 -27.57 2.02
N SER A 342 20.46 -27.60 3.35
CA SER A 342 21.44 -26.95 4.21
C SER A 342 22.82 -27.51 3.87
N PRO A 343 23.87 -26.67 3.77
CA PRO A 343 25.23 -27.19 3.64
C PRO A 343 25.45 -28.16 4.80
N SER A 344 25.76 -29.41 4.47
CA SER A 344 26.07 -30.44 5.46
C SER A 344 27.20 -29.94 6.36
N GLU A 345 26.92 -29.77 7.65
CA GLU A 345 27.93 -29.45 8.68
C GLU A 345 28.94 -30.58 8.86
#